data_AF-A0AAN7XGX1-F1
#
_entry.id   AF-A0AAN7XGX1-F1
#
_cell.length_a   1.000
_cell.length_b   1.000
_cell.length_c   1.000
_cell.angle_alpha   90.00
_cell.angle_beta   90.00
_cell.angle_gamma   90.00
#
_symmetry.space_group_name_H-M   'P 1'
#
loop_
_entity.id
_entity.type
_entity.pdbx_description
1 polymer ?
#
loop_
_entity_poly.entity_id
_entity_poly.type
_entity_poly.pdbx_seq_one_letter_code
_entity_poly.pdbx_strand_id
1 'polypeptide(L)'
;MDPYQNHRDYRNQQNPGRTTAGTPGTSGGDLTPDSPSGEAAEARNTPATTREPQYSVGYTMIPPNESRRSKTQMMAQKEEEAFQRWREENRPQPVQPVSEKLGGTATMCAAREKQLSELRSAKLQKKLKQEEADKKRRQEEEEENQRMKDKQREKAERLEERERQEHQRRREQHRPDQLRKTETFLQRFERSVPSSLASAGATHTPSRNEAAAGSVRDVQLEHRRVNAAFLDRLEGRGEETKQESIQETPCPSSAFEDFNYNPPHLNPEPEHSYLEWTEEAELEPDLKRLMESFPGYSTDFLEDILVQCNRDCEEAYALLLNCAMD
;
A
#
# COMPACT_ATOMS: atom_id res chain seq x y z
N MET A 1 -52.15 -2.29 -1.63
CA MET A 1 -52.45 -2.23 -0.19
C MET A 1 -51.13 -2.31 0.54
N ASP A 2 -50.65 -1.17 1.00
CA ASP A 2 -49.49 -1.01 1.87
C ASP A 2 -49.99 -0.30 3.13
N PRO A 3 -49.62 -0.79 4.32
CA PRO A 3 -49.30 0.14 5.38
C PRO A 3 -48.05 -0.31 6.14
N TYR A 4 -46.96 0.45 6.06
CA TYR A 4 -46.50 1.28 7.19
C TYR A 4 -45.30 2.14 6.78
N GLN A 5 -45.62 3.38 6.37
CA GLN A 5 -44.73 4.54 6.52
C GLN A 5 -44.39 4.74 8.00
N ASN A 6 -43.12 4.99 8.30
CA ASN A 6 -42.75 5.71 9.51
C ASN A 6 -41.89 6.93 9.15
N HIS A 7 -42.43 8.07 9.56
CA HIS A 7 -41.97 9.40 9.27
C HIS A 7 -40.72 9.77 10.08
N ARG A 8 -39.83 10.50 9.39
CA ARG A 8 -38.86 11.45 9.94
C ARG A 8 -39.54 12.42 10.90
N ASP A 9 -38.95 12.60 12.08
CA ASP A 9 -39.07 13.84 12.86
C ASP A 9 -37.68 14.41 13.13
N TYR A 10 -37.32 15.42 12.33
CA TYR A 10 -36.25 16.38 12.65
C TYR A 10 -36.83 17.41 13.61
N ARG A 11 -36.52 17.29 14.91
CA ARG A 11 -36.82 18.35 15.88
C ARG A 11 -35.60 19.22 16.15
N ASN A 12 -35.57 20.32 15.41
CA ASN A 12 -34.92 21.60 15.72
C ASN A 12 -34.72 21.82 17.24
N GLN A 13 -33.48 21.91 17.71
CA GLN A 13 -33.14 22.56 18.97
C GLN A 13 -32.42 23.87 18.65
N GLN A 14 -33.21 24.94 18.69
CA GLN A 14 -32.73 26.31 18.66
C GLN A 14 -32.18 26.68 20.04
N ASN A 15 -30.99 27.29 20.05
CA ASN A 15 -30.43 28.01 21.18
C ASN A 15 -31.41 29.05 21.74
N PRO A 16 -31.49 29.27 23.06
CA PRO A 16 -31.86 30.57 23.59
C PRO A 16 -30.61 31.33 24.03
N GLY A 17 -30.32 32.40 23.30
CA GLY A 17 -29.34 33.39 23.67
C GLY A 17 -29.80 34.24 24.87
N ARG A 18 -28.80 34.64 25.66
CA ARG A 18 -28.69 35.87 26.44
C ARG A 18 -29.74 36.94 26.10
N THR A 19 -30.47 37.39 27.12
CA THR A 19 -30.98 38.76 27.22
C THR A 19 -30.64 39.33 28.60
N THR A 20 -30.08 40.53 28.57
CA THR A 20 -29.68 41.37 29.70
C THR A 20 -30.81 42.32 30.09
N ALA A 21 -30.75 42.75 31.37
CA ALA A 21 -31.31 43.96 31.95
C ALA A 21 -32.76 43.91 32.47
N GLY A 22 -32.92 44.28 33.75
CA GLY A 22 -34.20 44.66 34.35
C GLY A 22 -34.34 44.29 35.84
N THR A 23 -33.60 44.96 36.74
CA THR A 23 -34.04 45.14 38.14
C THR A 23 -35.10 46.26 38.14
N PRO A 24 -36.17 46.21 38.97
CA PRO A 24 -36.04 46.65 40.37
C PRO A 24 -36.91 45.89 41.41
N GLY A 25 -36.36 45.77 42.63
CA GLY A 25 -37.04 46.12 43.89
C GLY A 25 -38.09 45.18 44.51
N THR A 26 -37.74 44.64 45.69
CA THR A 26 -38.39 44.93 47.01
C THR A 26 -38.67 43.69 47.88
N SER A 27 -38.00 43.65 49.06
CA SER A 27 -38.43 43.12 50.37
C SER A 27 -38.73 41.62 50.52
N GLY A 28 -38.22 40.85 51.49
CA GLY A 28 -37.38 41.03 52.68
C GLY A 28 -36.91 39.62 53.11
N GLY A 29 -35.71 39.42 53.62
CA GLY A 29 -35.35 39.68 55.01
C GLY A 29 -35.47 38.38 55.83
N ASP A 30 -34.38 37.61 55.93
CA ASP A 30 -33.87 37.21 57.24
C ASP A 30 -32.39 36.81 57.14
N LEU A 31 -31.61 37.32 58.09
CA LEU A 31 -30.17 37.14 58.25
C LEU A 31 -29.96 36.17 59.40
N THR A 32 -28.93 35.31 59.34
CA THR A 32 -27.78 35.36 60.26
C THR A 32 -26.81 34.20 60.00
N PRO A 33 -25.52 34.36 60.39
CA PRO A 33 -24.37 33.87 59.65
C PRO A 33 -23.55 32.85 60.45
N ASP A 34 -22.58 32.20 59.81
CA ASP A 34 -21.22 32.21 60.36
C ASP A 34 -20.19 31.73 59.33
N SER A 35 -19.23 32.60 59.07
CA SER A 35 -17.89 32.32 58.55
C SER A 35 -16.97 33.28 59.29
N PRO A 36 -15.80 32.82 59.72
CA PRO A 36 -14.58 33.25 59.03
C PRO A 36 -13.66 32.02 58.88
N SER A 37 -12.82 31.82 57.88
CA SER A 37 -11.69 32.60 57.35
C SER A 37 -10.95 31.54 56.51
N GLY A 38 -10.56 31.73 55.25
CA GLY A 38 -9.69 32.80 54.82
C GLY A 38 -8.25 32.28 54.67
N GLU A 39 -8.03 31.24 53.86
CA GLU A 39 -6.73 30.94 53.24
C GLU A 39 -7.02 30.60 51.76
N ALA A 40 -6.84 31.58 50.88
CA ALA A 40 -5.59 31.85 50.19
C ALA A 40 -5.38 30.92 48.99
N ALA A 41 -5.95 31.35 47.86
CA ALA A 41 -5.29 31.38 46.55
C ALA A 41 -4.33 30.23 46.21
N GLU A 42 -4.87 29.11 45.70
CA GLU A 42 -4.06 28.17 44.94
C GLU A 42 -4.84 27.60 43.74
N ALA A 43 -5.24 28.49 42.83
CA ALA A 43 -5.68 28.12 41.49
C ALA A 43 -4.99 28.95 40.40
N ARG A 44 -3.77 29.41 40.68
CA ARG A 44 -2.88 29.98 39.67
C ARG A 44 -1.65 29.10 39.60
N ASN A 45 -1.27 28.79 38.36
CA ASN A 45 -0.01 28.15 37.96
C ASN A 45 -0.08 26.62 37.81
N THR A 46 -0.83 26.15 36.84
CA THR A 46 -0.22 25.19 35.90
C THR A 46 0.13 25.96 34.63
N PRO A 47 1.37 25.88 34.14
CA PRO A 47 1.73 26.56 32.91
C PRO A 47 0.88 25.94 31.79
N ALA A 48 0.05 26.77 31.17
CA ALA A 48 -0.50 26.43 29.87
C ALA A 48 0.69 26.30 28.93
N THR A 49 1.18 25.07 28.74
CA THR A 49 2.15 24.77 27.68
C THR A 49 1.56 25.34 26.40
N THR A 50 2.23 26.34 25.85
CA THR A 50 1.86 27.12 24.67
C THR A 50 1.20 26.23 23.61
N ARG A 51 -0.14 26.18 23.58
CA ARG A 51 -0.94 25.43 22.58
C ARG A 51 -1.09 26.24 21.29
N GLU A 52 0.03 26.79 20.86
CA GLU A 52 0.40 27.12 19.48
C GLU A 52 -0.34 26.30 18.42
N PRO A 53 -1.44 26.76 17.78
CA PRO A 53 -1.90 26.08 16.58
C PRO A 53 -0.80 26.24 15.52
N GLN A 54 -0.22 25.13 15.08
CA GLN A 54 0.80 25.15 14.03
C GLN A 54 0.07 25.13 12.68
N TYR A 55 0.20 26.22 11.92
CA TYR A 55 -0.45 26.38 10.63
C TYR A 55 0.47 25.85 9.52
N SER A 56 -0.01 24.86 8.76
CA SER A 56 0.59 24.38 7.51
C SER A 56 -0.34 24.71 6.35
N VAL A 57 0.18 24.71 5.11
CA VAL A 57 -0.48 25.25 3.89
C VAL A 57 -1.70 24.39 3.46
N GLY A 58 -2.76 24.40 4.28
CA GLY A 58 -4.01 23.68 4.06
C GLY A 58 -4.68 23.12 5.32
N TYR A 59 -4.01 23.07 6.48
CA TYR A 59 -4.60 22.61 7.74
C TYR A 59 -3.92 23.21 8.97
N THR A 60 -4.64 23.20 10.10
CA THR A 60 -4.11 23.64 11.40
C THR A 60 -3.86 22.44 12.29
N MET A 61 -2.62 22.23 12.71
CA MET A 61 -2.25 21.23 13.70
C MET A 61 -2.41 21.79 15.11
N ILE A 62 -3.32 21.22 15.89
CA ILE A 62 -3.48 21.55 17.31
C ILE A 62 -2.86 20.42 18.14
N PRO A 63 -1.78 20.67 18.89
CA PRO A 63 -1.16 19.63 19.71
C PRO A 63 -2.14 19.02 20.74
N PRO A 64 -2.07 17.70 21.01
CA PRO A 64 -2.87 17.04 22.03
C PRO A 64 -2.78 17.74 23.39
N ASN A 65 -3.91 17.86 24.09
CA ASN A 65 -3.91 18.44 25.44
C ASN A 65 -3.47 17.37 26.44
N GLU A 66 -2.19 17.34 26.77
CA GLU A 66 -1.65 16.37 27.72
C GLU A 66 -2.31 16.45 29.11
N SER A 67 -2.65 17.66 29.58
CA SER A 67 -3.35 17.83 30.87
C SER A 67 -4.76 17.22 30.85
N ARG A 68 -5.55 17.51 29.80
CA ARG A 68 -6.88 16.93 29.62
C ARG A 68 -6.80 15.41 29.43
N ARG A 69 -5.82 14.92 28.66
CA ARG A 69 -5.59 13.49 28.43
C ARG A 69 -5.24 12.78 29.74
N SER A 70 -4.30 13.33 30.50
CA SER A 70 -3.91 12.81 31.82
C SER A 70 -5.10 12.81 32.79
N LYS A 71 -5.90 13.88 32.82
CA LYS A 71 -7.13 13.92 33.63
C LYS A 71 -8.12 12.82 33.25
N THR A 72 -8.36 12.62 31.95
CA THR A 72 -9.23 11.55 31.46
C THR A 72 -8.68 10.17 31.81
N GLN A 73 -7.38 9.95 31.68
CA GLN A 73 -6.74 8.69 32.07
C GLN A 73 -6.84 8.43 33.57
N MET A 74 -6.59 9.44 34.41
CA MET A 74 -6.70 9.33 35.86
C MET A 74 -8.14 9.06 36.30
N MET A 75 -9.13 9.73 35.69
CA MET A 75 -10.54 9.40 35.97
C MET A 75 -10.90 8.00 35.52
N ALA A 76 -10.45 7.57 34.33
CA ALA A 76 -10.70 6.21 33.84
C ALA A 76 -10.08 5.15 34.77
N GLN A 77 -8.85 5.35 35.26
CA GLN A 77 -8.22 4.47 36.24
C GLN A 77 -8.99 4.44 37.56
N LYS A 78 -9.40 5.61 38.07
CA LYS A 78 -10.18 5.69 39.31
C LYS A 78 -11.54 5.00 39.18
N GLU A 79 -12.21 5.16 38.05
CA GLU A 79 -13.48 4.49 37.74
C GLU A 79 -13.28 2.97 37.57
N GLU A 80 -12.19 2.54 36.94
CA GLU A 80 -11.82 1.14 36.81
C GLU A 80 -11.59 0.50 38.19
N GLU A 81 -10.82 1.15 39.07
CA GLU A 81 -10.63 0.68 40.44
C GLU A 81 -11.96 0.65 41.22
N ALA A 82 -12.80 1.69 41.08
CA ALA A 82 -14.10 1.71 41.75
C ALA A 82 -15.00 0.58 41.25
N PHE A 83 -14.97 0.29 39.95
CA PHE A 83 -15.68 -0.84 39.35
C PHE A 83 -15.12 -2.18 39.82
N GLN A 84 -13.79 -2.33 39.91
CA GLN A 84 -13.16 -3.54 40.46
C GLN A 84 -13.54 -3.76 41.92
N ARG A 85 -13.49 -2.72 42.76
CA ARG A 85 -13.96 -2.78 44.15
C ARG A 85 -15.44 -3.16 44.23
N TRP A 86 -16.29 -2.56 43.41
CA TRP A 86 -17.69 -2.93 43.34
C TRP A 86 -17.88 -4.39 42.91
N ARG A 87 -17.10 -4.87 41.93
CA ARG A 87 -17.12 -6.27 41.46
C ARG A 87 -16.70 -7.25 42.56
N GLU A 88 -15.75 -6.86 43.40
CA GLU A 88 -15.30 -7.65 44.56
C GLU A 88 -16.32 -7.64 45.68
N GLU A 89 -16.87 -6.47 46.02
CA GLU A 89 -17.89 -6.31 47.06
C GLU A 89 -19.22 -6.99 46.69
N ASN A 90 -19.57 -6.97 45.41
CA ASN A 90 -20.74 -7.66 44.85
C ASN A 90 -20.38 -9.05 44.33
N ARG A 91 -19.19 -9.57 44.64
CA ARG A 91 -18.81 -10.92 44.24
C ARG A 91 -19.66 -11.90 45.06
N PRO A 92 -20.53 -12.72 44.42
CA PRO A 92 -21.24 -13.75 45.16
C PRO A 92 -20.25 -14.72 45.79
N GLN A 93 -20.52 -15.12 47.03
CA GLN A 93 -19.70 -16.12 47.73
C GLN A 93 -19.58 -17.37 46.86
N PRO A 94 -18.36 -17.91 46.64
CA PRO A 94 -18.18 -19.14 45.88
C PRO A 94 -18.91 -20.28 46.58
N VAL A 95 -20.14 -20.55 46.16
CA VAL A 95 -20.83 -21.78 46.50
C VAL A 95 -20.00 -22.87 45.84
N GLN A 96 -19.26 -23.66 46.61
CA GLN A 96 -18.60 -24.84 46.09
C GLN A 96 -19.72 -25.81 45.69
N PRO A 97 -20.03 -25.99 44.38
CA PRO A 97 -20.90 -27.09 44.01
C PRO A 97 -20.21 -28.35 44.53
N VAL A 98 -20.97 -29.25 45.18
CA VAL A 98 -20.50 -30.58 45.56
C VAL A 98 -19.69 -31.12 44.39
N SER A 99 -18.38 -31.27 44.58
CA SER A 99 -17.45 -31.46 43.47
C SER A 99 -17.87 -32.72 42.72
N GLU A 100 -18.52 -32.57 41.58
CA GLU A 100 -18.78 -33.64 40.64
C GLU A 100 -17.40 -34.01 40.11
N LYS A 101 -16.77 -34.99 40.76
CA LYS A 101 -15.44 -35.47 40.41
C LYS A 101 -15.60 -36.32 39.17
N LEU A 102 -15.16 -35.80 38.03
CA LEU A 102 -14.95 -36.64 36.85
C LEU A 102 -13.78 -37.55 37.21
N GLY A 103 -13.98 -38.87 37.16
CA GLY A 103 -13.04 -39.88 37.67
C GLY A 103 -11.57 -39.48 37.56
N GLY A 104 -10.91 -39.28 38.70
CA GLY A 104 -9.57 -38.69 38.81
C GLY A 104 -9.46 -37.69 39.96
N THR A 105 -8.28 -37.07 40.11
CA THR A 105 -8.02 -36.05 41.16
C THR A 105 -8.55 -34.65 40.80
N ALA A 106 -8.95 -34.43 39.55
CA ALA A 106 -9.41 -33.14 39.06
C ALA A 106 -10.92 -32.94 39.24
N THR A 107 -11.32 -31.72 39.58
CA THR A 107 -12.74 -31.33 39.65
C THR A 107 -13.27 -31.02 38.24
N MET A 108 -14.54 -31.32 37.95
CA MET A 108 -15.18 -31.01 36.65
C MET A 108 -14.97 -29.57 36.16
N CYS A 109 -15.03 -28.59 37.08
CA CYS A 109 -14.79 -27.19 36.75
C CYS A 109 -13.36 -26.94 36.24
N ALA A 110 -12.36 -27.55 36.89
CA ALA A 110 -10.96 -27.44 36.48
C ALA A 110 -10.71 -28.12 35.12
N ALA A 111 -11.37 -29.26 34.86
CA ALA A 111 -11.30 -29.92 33.56
C ALA A 111 -11.87 -29.04 32.44
N ARG A 112 -13.04 -28.41 32.66
CA ARG A 112 -13.65 -27.47 31.70
C ARG A 112 -12.79 -26.22 31.50
N GLU A 113 -12.26 -25.64 32.57
CA GLU A 113 -11.36 -24.48 32.50
C GLU A 113 -10.09 -24.80 31.70
N LYS A 114 -9.53 -26.00 31.92
CA LYS A 114 -8.38 -26.48 31.16
C LYS A 114 -8.71 -26.66 29.68
N GLN A 115 -9.84 -27.31 29.36
CA GLN A 115 -10.31 -27.46 27.97
C GLN A 115 -10.49 -26.10 27.28
N LEU A 116 -11.11 -25.12 27.96
CA LEU A 116 -11.28 -23.77 27.41
C LEU A 116 -9.94 -23.07 27.21
N SER A 117 -9.00 -23.25 28.12
CA SER A 117 -7.67 -22.66 28.04
C SER A 117 -6.82 -23.29 26.94
N GLU A 118 -6.88 -24.61 26.78
CA GLU A 118 -6.26 -25.37 25.69
C GLU A 118 -6.86 -24.97 24.34
N LEU A 119 -8.17 -24.79 24.24
CA LEU A 119 -8.82 -24.31 23.02
C LEU A 119 -8.34 -22.90 22.63
N ARG A 120 -8.19 -22.01 23.62
CA ARG A 120 -7.67 -20.64 23.39
C ARG A 120 -6.21 -20.66 22.96
N SER A 121 -5.35 -21.43 23.62
CA SER A 121 -3.93 -21.52 23.26
C SER A 121 -3.72 -22.20 21.91
N ALA A 122 -4.48 -23.24 21.58
CA ALA A 122 -4.44 -23.90 20.28
C ALA A 122 -4.83 -22.95 19.14
N LYS A 123 -5.87 -22.11 19.33
CA LYS A 123 -6.24 -21.06 18.36
C LYS A 123 -5.09 -20.08 18.14
N LEU A 124 -4.43 -19.64 19.20
CA LEU A 124 -3.30 -18.72 19.11
C LEU A 124 -2.10 -19.35 18.40
N GLN A 125 -1.74 -20.59 18.76
CA GLN A 125 -0.65 -21.33 18.13
C GLN A 125 -0.90 -21.56 16.64
N LYS A 126 -2.14 -21.89 16.25
CA LYS A 126 -2.51 -22.03 14.83
C LYS A 126 -2.28 -20.71 14.08
N LYS A 127 -2.62 -19.57 14.67
CA LYS A 127 -2.40 -18.25 14.07
C LYS A 127 -0.91 -17.92 13.92
N LEU A 128 -0.10 -18.20 14.94
CA LEU A 128 1.35 -18.01 14.87
C LEU A 128 1.98 -18.87 13.76
N LYS A 129 1.63 -20.15 13.69
CA LYS A 129 2.13 -21.05 12.63
C LYS A 129 1.72 -20.59 11.23
N GLN A 130 0.50 -20.08 11.08
CA GLN A 130 0.02 -19.52 9.82
C GLN A 130 0.82 -18.27 9.43
N GLU A 131 1.04 -17.34 10.36
CA GLU A 131 1.82 -16.13 10.11
C GLU A 131 3.28 -16.45 9.77
N GLU A 132 3.90 -17.41 10.44
CA GLU A 132 5.26 -17.87 10.13
C GLU A 132 5.34 -18.48 8.72
N ALA A 133 4.37 -19.31 8.33
CA ALA A 133 4.32 -19.88 6.99
C ALA A 133 4.10 -18.80 5.91
N ASP A 134 3.18 -17.86 6.15
CA ASP A 134 2.92 -16.74 5.23
C ASP A 134 4.14 -15.82 5.11
N LYS A 135 4.84 -15.55 6.21
CA LYS A 135 6.08 -14.77 6.20
C LYS A 135 7.18 -15.47 5.41
N LYS A 136 7.36 -16.78 5.62
CA LYS A 136 8.34 -17.57 4.87
C LYS A 136 8.03 -17.57 3.37
N ARG A 137 6.77 -17.77 2.98
CA ARG A 137 6.33 -17.70 1.58
C ARG A 137 6.68 -16.35 0.94
N ARG A 138 6.37 -15.25 1.62
CA ARG A 138 6.71 -13.88 1.14
C ARG A 138 8.21 -13.68 0.99
N GLN A 139 9.02 -14.20 1.91
CA GLN A 139 10.48 -14.10 1.82
C GLN A 139 11.03 -14.84 0.60
N GLU A 140 10.54 -16.05 0.33
CA GLU A 140 10.94 -16.83 -0.84
C GLU A 140 10.55 -16.12 -2.15
N GLU A 141 9.33 -15.56 -2.22
CA GLU A 141 8.87 -14.75 -3.35
C GLU A 141 9.73 -13.48 -3.55
N GLU A 142 10.09 -12.78 -2.47
CA GLU A 142 10.96 -11.59 -2.52
C GLU A 142 12.39 -11.94 -2.99
N GLU A 143 12.95 -13.05 -2.52
CA GLU A 143 14.26 -13.54 -2.95
C GLU A 143 14.26 -13.93 -4.43
N GLU A 144 13.21 -14.61 -4.91
CA GLU A 144 13.07 -14.91 -6.33
C GLU A 144 12.92 -13.64 -7.17
N ASN A 145 12.10 -12.70 -6.71
CA ASN A 145 11.92 -11.41 -7.39
C ASN A 145 13.26 -10.66 -7.50
N GLN A 146 14.04 -10.65 -6.43
CA GLN A 146 15.36 -10.06 -6.39
C GLN A 146 16.33 -10.77 -7.34
N ARG A 147 16.35 -12.11 -7.34
CA ARG A 147 17.14 -12.91 -8.28
C ARG A 147 16.79 -12.61 -9.73
N MET A 148 15.51 -12.41 -10.04
CA MET A 148 15.06 -12.06 -11.38
C MET A 148 15.49 -10.65 -11.78
N LYS A 149 15.42 -9.67 -10.87
CA LYS A 149 15.96 -8.32 -11.08
C LYS A 149 17.47 -8.33 -11.31
N ASP A 150 18.20 -9.12 -10.54
CA ASP A 150 19.67 -9.17 -10.67
C ASP A 150 20.09 -9.86 -11.98
N LYS A 151 19.39 -10.90 -12.41
CA LYS A 151 19.55 -11.46 -13.76
C LYS A 151 19.27 -10.42 -14.86
N GLN A 152 18.26 -9.57 -14.69
CA GLN A 152 17.97 -8.51 -15.67
C GLN A 152 19.08 -7.46 -15.68
N ARG A 153 19.58 -7.05 -14.51
CA ARG A 153 20.71 -6.13 -14.39
C ARG A 153 21.98 -6.69 -15.02
N GLU A 154 22.33 -7.95 -14.76
CA GLU A 154 23.48 -8.61 -15.38
C GLU A 154 23.34 -8.69 -16.91
N LYS A 155 22.14 -8.99 -17.42
CA LYS A 155 21.88 -8.98 -18.87
C LYS A 155 22.04 -7.58 -19.47
N ALA A 156 21.57 -6.54 -18.79
CA ALA A 156 21.72 -5.16 -19.23
C ALA A 156 23.20 -4.73 -19.24
N GLU A 157 23.95 -5.04 -18.18
CA GLU A 157 25.39 -4.76 -18.10
C GLU A 157 26.16 -5.49 -19.20
N ARG A 158 25.86 -6.78 -19.43
CA ARG A 158 26.49 -7.57 -20.49
C ARG A 158 26.18 -7.00 -21.88
N LEU A 159 24.98 -6.48 -22.10
CA LEU A 159 24.60 -5.82 -23.36
C LEU A 159 25.35 -4.50 -23.52
N GLU A 160 25.38 -3.66 -22.49
CA GLU A 160 26.08 -2.37 -22.50
C GLU A 160 27.58 -2.54 -22.77
N GLU A 161 28.22 -3.52 -22.14
CA GLU A 161 29.64 -3.80 -22.37
C GLU A 161 29.91 -4.24 -23.81
N ARG A 162 29.01 -5.05 -24.40
CA ARG A 162 29.09 -5.41 -25.82
C ARG A 162 28.95 -4.19 -26.73
N GLU A 163 27.99 -3.31 -26.45
CA GLU A 163 27.78 -2.07 -27.22
C GLU A 163 28.98 -1.12 -27.11
N ARG A 164 29.58 -0.99 -25.92
CA ARG A 164 30.81 -0.21 -25.72
C ARG A 164 31.95 -0.76 -26.55
N GLN A 165 32.14 -2.08 -26.58
CA GLN A 165 33.17 -2.72 -27.41
C GLN A 165 32.91 -2.51 -28.90
N GLU A 166 31.67 -2.69 -29.39
CA GLU A 166 31.33 -2.44 -30.79
C GLU A 166 31.52 -0.96 -31.16
N HIS A 167 31.12 -0.05 -30.29
CA HIS A 167 31.33 1.38 -30.48
C HIS A 167 32.82 1.73 -30.54
N GLN A 168 33.65 1.15 -29.66
CA GLN A 168 35.10 1.30 -29.72
C GLN A 168 35.67 0.75 -31.03
N ARG A 169 35.27 -0.44 -31.46
CA ARG A 169 35.70 -1.03 -32.75
C ARG A 169 35.33 -0.14 -33.93
N ARG A 170 34.10 0.40 -33.97
CA ARG A 170 33.66 1.35 -34.99
C ARG A 170 34.49 2.63 -34.96
N ARG A 171 34.76 3.17 -33.77
CA ARG A 171 35.63 4.36 -33.61
C ARG A 171 37.04 4.10 -34.10
N GLU A 172 37.63 2.95 -33.79
CA GLU A 172 38.96 2.57 -34.25
C GLU A 172 39.02 2.37 -35.76
N GLN A 173 38.00 1.73 -36.35
CA GLN A 173 37.91 1.54 -37.79
C GLN A 173 37.89 2.88 -38.54
N HIS A 174 37.16 3.88 -38.03
CA HIS A 174 37.08 5.21 -38.64
C HIS A 174 38.14 6.19 -38.13
N ARG A 175 39.00 5.78 -37.19
CA ARG A 175 40.05 6.63 -36.61
C ARG A 175 41.04 7.13 -37.67
N PRO A 176 41.55 6.30 -38.61
CA PRO A 176 42.48 6.79 -39.63
C PRO A 176 41.85 7.84 -40.54
N ASP A 177 40.60 7.63 -40.95
CA ASP A 177 39.88 8.58 -41.78
C ASP A 177 39.60 9.89 -41.05
N GLN A 178 39.25 9.81 -39.76
CA GLN A 178 39.09 11.00 -38.92
C GLN A 178 40.40 11.79 -38.85
N LEU A 179 41.54 11.12 -38.62
CA LEU A 179 42.86 11.76 -38.58
C LEU A 179 43.20 12.44 -39.92
N ARG A 180 43.01 11.74 -41.05
CA ARG A 180 43.21 12.32 -42.38
C ARG A 180 42.33 13.55 -42.61
N LYS A 181 41.04 13.48 -42.25
CA LYS A 181 40.13 14.63 -42.37
C LYS A 181 40.59 15.80 -41.50
N THR A 182 41.02 15.55 -40.28
CA THR A 182 41.55 16.62 -39.40
C THR A 182 42.83 17.23 -39.96
N GLU A 183 43.75 16.43 -40.50
CA GLU A 183 44.99 16.90 -41.11
C GLU A 183 44.72 17.74 -42.36
N THR A 184 43.86 17.26 -43.28
CA THR A 184 43.46 18.03 -44.46
C THR A 184 42.78 19.36 -44.11
N PHE A 185 41.99 19.39 -43.04
CA PHE A 185 41.39 20.61 -42.53
C PHE A 185 42.44 21.59 -42.00
N LEU A 186 43.40 21.12 -41.20
CA LEU A 186 44.51 21.94 -40.68
C LEU A 186 45.39 22.47 -41.83
N GLN A 187 45.73 21.63 -42.79
CA GLN A 187 46.51 22.02 -43.96
C GLN A 187 45.78 23.08 -44.81
N ARG A 188 44.45 23.01 -44.88
CA ARG A 188 43.63 24.06 -45.53
C ARG A 188 43.71 25.37 -44.74
N PHE A 189 43.72 25.33 -43.41
CA PHE A 189 43.93 26.51 -42.57
C PHE A 189 45.32 27.11 -42.78
N GLU A 190 46.37 26.29 -42.78
CA GLU A 190 47.75 26.74 -43.01
C GLU A 190 47.92 27.39 -44.38
N ARG A 191 47.27 26.84 -45.42
CA ARG A 191 47.26 27.43 -46.78
C ARG A 191 46.32 28.64 -46.91
N SER A 192 45.29 28.70 -46.09
CA SER A 192 44.33 29.81 -46.00
C SER A 192 44.85 30.99 -45.19
N VAL A 193 45.94 30.83 -44.43
CA VAL A 193 46.75 31.96 -43.97
C VAL A 193 47.55 32.40 -45.20
N PRO A 194 47.23 33.56 -45.81
CA PRO A 194 47.99 34.02 -46.95
C PRO A 194 49.44 34.22 -46.52
N SER A 195 50.37 33.61 -47.27
CA SER A 195 51.75 34.07 -47.35
C SER A 195 51.73 35.48 -47.95
N SER A 196 51.35 36.45 -47.13
CA SER A 196 51.56 37.87 -47.30
C SER A 196 52.35 38.29 -46.08
N LEU A 197 53.66 38.03 -46.12
CA LEU A 197 54.69 39.02 -45.81
C LEU A 197 56.06 38.36 -46.06
N ALA A 198 56.53 38.46 -47.31
CA ALA A 198 57.85 39.02 -47.50
C ALA A 198 57.61 40.49 -47.88
N SER A 199 58.10 41.39 -47.02
CA SER A 199 58.20 42.85 -47.15
C SER A 199 57.20 43.71 -46.36
N ALA A 200 57.81 44.48 -45.45
CA ALA A 200 57.39 45.72 -44.82
C ALA A 200 56.49 45.66 -43.56
N GLY A 201 57.10 46.04 -42.44
CA GLY A 201 56.47 46.99 -41.52
C GLY A 201 56.10 46.44 -40.14
N ALA A 202 56.79 46.95 -39.13
CA ALA A 202 56.54 46.73 -37.72
C ALA A 202 55.11 47.07 -37.25
N THR A 203 54.69 46.35 -36.20
CA THR A 203 53.68 46.70 -35.18
C THR A 203 52.21 46.68 -35.60
N HIS A 204 51.47 45.65 -35.14
CA HIS A 204 50.24 45.73 -34.31
C HIS A 204 49.47 44.39 -34.38
N THR A 205 49.58 43.59 -33.32
CA THR A 205 48.46 42.73 -32.88
C THR A 205 47.44 43.61 -32.12
N PRO A 206 46.17 43.21 -31.87
CA PRO A 206 45.61 41.87 -32.03
C PRO A 206 44.19 41.82 -32.65
N SER A 207 43.66 40.59 -32.74
CA SER A 207 42.23 40.25 -32.66
C SER A 207 41.58 39.74 -33.96
N ARG A 208 41.79 38.45 -34.22
CA ARG A 208 40.88 37.64 -35.05
C ARG A 208 40.67 36.24 -34.44
N ASN A 209 40.71 36.15 -33.11
CA ASN A 209 40.39 34.92 -32.37
C ASN A 209 38.99 34.94 -31.72
N GLU A 210 38.21 36.01 -31.91
CA GLU A 210 36.89 36.12 -31.28
C GLU A 210 35.73 35.57 -32.12
N ALA A 211 35.85 35.50 -33.45
CA ALA A 211 34.73 35.05 -34.29
C ALA A 211 34.47 33.52 -34.21
N ALA A 212 35.51 32.70 -34.05
CA ALA A 212 35.35 31.25 -33.91
C ALA A 212 35.07 30.82 -32.46
N ALA A 213 35.61 31.55 -31.48
CA ALA A 213 35.27 31.38 -30.07
C ALA A 213 33.85 31.86 -29.75
N GLY A 214 33.35 32.88 -30.48
CA GLY A 214 31.95 33.30 -30.49
C GLY A 214 31.05 32.17 -30.95
N SER A 215 31.28 31.59 -32.14
CA SER A 215 30.42 30.51 -32.68
C SER A 215 30.31 29.28 -31.77
N VAL A 216 31.39 28.81 -31.14
CA VAL A 216 31.30 27.66 -30.20
C VAL A 216 30.59 28.04 -28.89
N ARG A 217 30.81 29.25 -28.38
CA ARG A 217 30.08 29.76 -27.21
C ARG A 217 28.62 30.01 -27.52
N ASP A 218 28.30 30.49 -28.71
CA ASP A 218 26.95 30.75 -29.20
C ASP A 218 26.19 29.44 -29.36
N VAL A 219 26.82 28.42 -29.95
CA VAL A 219 26.23 27.06 -30.03
C VAL A 219 26.01 26.47 -28.64
N GLN A 220 26.94 26.66 -27.69
CA GLN A 220 26.74 26.19 -26.31
C GLN A 220 25.66 26.96 -25.55
N LEU A 221 25.57 28.28 -25.76
CA LEU A 221 24.54 29.13 -25.20
C LEU A 221 23.17 28.76 -25.78
N GLU A 222 23.11 28.48 -27.08
CA GLU A 222 21.90 28.01 -27.75
C GLU A 222 21.49 26.63 -27.24
N HIS A 223 22.42 25.68 -27.10
CA HIS A 223 22.15 24.38 -26.49
C HIS A 223 21.63 24.52 -25.05
N ARG A 224 22.23 25.41 -24.26
CA ARG A 224 21.78 25.69 -22.89
C ARG A 224 20.39 26.34 -22.88
N ARG A 225 20.10 27.25 -23.81
CA ARG A 225 18.81 27.92 -23.95
C ARG A 225 17.70 26.98 -24.42
N VAL A 226 18.00 26.09 -25.38
CA VAL A 226 17.07 25.06 -25.85
C VAL A 226 16.80 24.04 -24.75
N ASN A 227 17.82 23.61 -24.01
CA ASN A 227 17.64 22.72 -22.85
C ASN A 227 16.83 23.40 -21.74
N ALA A 228 17.08 24.67 -21.44
CA ALA A 228 16.30 25.42 -20.45
C ALA A 228 14.83 25.56 -20.89
N ALA A 229 14.58 25.88 -22.16
CA ALA A 229 13.22 25.96 -22.71
C ALA A 229 12.51 24.59 -22.75
N PHE A 230 13.27 23.51 -22.92
CA PHE A 230 12.74 22.16 -22.85
C PHE A 230 12.37 21.76 -21.42
N LEU A 231 13.20 22.10 -20.43
CA LEU A 231 12.91 21.87 -19.01
C LEU A 231 11.72 22.72 -18.53
N ASP A 232 11.64 23.98 -18.95
CA ASP A 232 10.50 24.87 -18.66
C ASP A 232 9.18 24.34 -19.27
N ARG A 233 9.25 23.71 -20.45
CA ARG A 233 8.09 23.01 -21.05
C ARG A 233 7.70 21.72 -20.34
N LEU A 234 8.63 21.07 -19.65
CA LEU A 234 8.34 19.92 -18.79
C LEU A 234 7.74 20.35 -17.46
N GLU A 235 8.24 21.44 -16.88
CA GLU A 235 7.77 21.99 -15.60
C GLU A 235 6.42 22.72 -15.76
N GLY A 236 6.21 23.47 -16.86
CA GLY A 236 4.96 24.16 -17.17
C GLY A 236 3.80 23.25 -17.60
N ARG A 237 4.05 21.97 -17.90
CA ARG A 237 2.99 20.97 -18.11
C ARG A 237 2.41 20.42 -16.80
N GLY A 238 2.96 20.82 -15.65
CA GLY A 238 2.48 20.42 -14.32
C GLY A 238 1.42 21.34 -13.71
N GLU A 239 1.19 22.55 -14.26
CA GLU A 239 0.27 23.54 -13.70
C GLU A 239 -0.73 24.07 -14.73
N GLU A 240 -1.68 23.23 -15.15
CA GLU A 240 -2.97 23.68 -15.70
C GLU A 240 -4.11 23.15 -14.82
N THR A 241 -4.41 23.90 -13.76
CA THR A 241 -5.69 23.76 -13.04
C THR A 241 -6.82 24.37 -13.85
N LYS A 242 -7.72 23.51 -14.34
CA LYS A 242 -9.19 23.66 -14.45
C LYS A 242 -9.76 25.06 -14.77
N GLN A 243 -10.31 25.23 -15.98
CA GLN A 243 -11.69 25.71 -16.16
C GLN A 243 -12.26 25.43 -17.58
N GLU A 244 -13.37 24.69 -17.61
CA GLU A 244 -14.49 24.59 -18.58
C GLU A 244 -14.31 25.02 -20.05
N SER A 245 -14.60 24.11 -21.01
CA SER A 245 -15.94 23.96 -21.61
C SER A 245 -15.94 23.04 -22.85
N ILE A 246 -17.11 22.43 -23.06
CA ILE A 246 -17.52 21.36 -23.97
C ILE A 246 -17.31 21.68 -25.47
N GLN A 247 -16.76 20.73 -26.24
CA GLN A 247 -17.38 20.20 -27.48
C GLN A 247 -16.65 18.98 -28.05
N GLU A 248 -17.44 17.98 -28.42
CA GLU A 248 -17.09 16.63 -28.90
C GLU A 248 -16.81 16.60 -30.43
N THR A 249 -15.79 15.81 -30.82
CA THR A 249 -15.57 14.96 -32.04
C THR A 249 -15.83 15.51 -33.47
N PRO A 250 -15.12 15.02 -34.54
CA PRO A 250 -14.76 13.61 -34.77
C PRO A 250 -13.36 13.28 -35.34
N CYS A 251 -13.07 11.97 -35.24
CA CYS A 251 -11.92 11.19 -35.72
C CYS A 251 -11.78 11.23 -37.27
N PRO A 252 -10.63 10.77 -37.82
CA PRO A 252 -10.71 9.51 -38.59
C PRO A 252 -9.47 8.58 -38.45
N SER A 253 -9.76 7.25 -38.49
CA SER A 253 -9.07 6.10 -39.14
C SER A 253 -7.55 6.10 -39.30
N SER A 254 -6.75 5.03 -39.27
CA SER A 254 -6.87 3.56 -39.30
C SER A 254 -5.40 3.10 -39.40
N ALA A 255 -4.89 2.07 -38.73
CA ALA A 255 -4.87 0.67 -39.14
C ALA A 255 -3.51 0.15 -38.66
N PHE A 256 -3.44 -1.01 -38.01
CA PHE A 256 -2.37 -1.97 -38.28
C PHE A 256 -2.79 -3.34 -37.73
N GLU A 257 -2.49 -4.33 -38.56
CA GLU A 257 -3.09 -5.65 -38.65
C GLU A 257 -2.59 -6.63 -37.60
N ASP A 258 -3.47 -7.59 -37.33
CA ASP A 258 -3.24 -8.85 -36.63
C ASP A 258 -2.16 -9.71 -37.32
N PHE A 259 -1.22 -10.24 -36.53
CA PHE A 259 -0.56 -11.50 -36.86
C PHE A 259 -0.71 -12.49 -35.70
N ASN A 260 -1.59 -13.44 -35.97
CA ASN A 260 -1.91 -14.63 -35.20
C ASN A 260 -0.89 -15.72 -35.54
N TYR A 261 -0.19 -16.28 -34.57
CA TYR A 261 0.56 -17.53 -34.71
C TYR A 261 0.29 -18.45 -33.52
N ASN A 262 -0.57 -19.45 -33.76
CA ASN A 262 -0.52 -20.76 -33.10
C ASN A 262 0.46 -21.63 -33.90
N PRO A 263 1.22 -22.57 -33.29
CA PRO A 263 0.92 -24.01 -33.47
C PRO A 263 1.49 -24.93 -32.35
N PRO A 264 1.55 -26.28 -32.48
CA PRO A 264 0.46 -27.26 -32.36
C PRO A 264 0.77 -28.39 -31.34
N HIS A 265 -0.24 -29.20 -30.99
CA HIS A 265 -0.13 -30.47 -30.26
C HIS A 265 0.74 -31.52 -30.99
N LEU A 266 1.50 -32.33 -30.25
CA LEU A 266 1.70 -33.79 -30.43
C LEU A 266 2.45 -34.38 -29.20
N ASN A 267 1.83 -35.36 -28.54
CA ASN A 267 2.41 -36.29 -27.54
C ASN A 267 3.03 -37.51 -28.27
N PRO A 268 4.04 -38.22 -27.71
CA PRO A 268 3.78 -39.25 -26.67
C PRO A 268 4.84 -39.38 -25.55
N GLU A 269 4.38 -39.90 -24.41
CA GLU A 269 5.11 -40.51 -23.28
C GLU A 269 6.11 -41.63 -23.73
N PRO A 270 7.05 -42.17 -22.90
CA PRO A 270 6.73 -42.64 -21.53
C PRO A 270 7.87 -42.65 -20.46
N GLU A 271 7.43 -42.94 -19.22
CA GLU A 271 8.14 -43.66 -18.15
C GLU A 271 8.84 -42.88 -17.01
N HIS A 272 8.05 -42.71 -15.95
CA HIS A 272 8.27 -43.21 -14.58
C HIS A 272 8.66 -42.23 -13.46
N SER A 273 7.79 -42.25 -12.45
CA SER A 273 8.11 -42.29 -11.02
C SER A 273 8.16 -40.96 -10.25
N TYR A 274 7.01 -40.33 -10.01
CA TYR A 274 6.73 -39.66 -8.72
C TYR A 274 5.23 -39.36 -8.57
N LEU A 275 4.45 -40.33 -8.10
CA LEU A 275 3.05 -40.10 -7.69
C LEU A 275 2.89 -40.62 -6.26
N GLU A 276 3.36 -39.82 -5.31
CA GLU A 276 3.12 -40.05 -3.88
C GLU A 276 3.22 -38.78 -3.04
N TRP A 277 2.74 -37.61 -3.46
CA TRP A 277 2.57 -36.49 -2.51
C TRP A 277 1.30 -35.69 -2.79
N THR A 278 0.21 -36.15 -2.14
CA THR A 278 -0.87 -35.35 -1.53
C THR A 278 -1.14 -33.96 -2.12
N GLU A 279 -2.00 -33.93 -3.12
CA GLU A 279 -2.78 -32.74 -3.52
C GLU A 279 -4.22 -32.92 -3.01
N GLU A 280 -4.39 -33.13 -1.69
CA GLU A 280 -5.69 -33.17 -1.02
C GLU A 280 -6.14 -31.77 -0.57
N ALA A 281 -6.08 -30.79 -1.46
CA ALA A 281 -6.40 -29.42 -1.10
C ALA A 281 -7.18 -28.71 -2.20
N GLU A 282 -8.31 -29.29 -2.63
CA GLU A 282 -9.51 -28.54 -3.11
C GLU A 282 -10.64 -29.43 -3.68
N LEU A 283 -10.54 -30.76 -3.63
CA LEU A 283 -11.69 -31.62 -3.99
C LEU A 283 -12.85 -31.37 -3.01
N GLU A 284 -14.04 -31.10 -3.54
CA GLU A 284 -15.26 -30.88 -2.76
C GLU A 284 -15.46 -32.05 -1.78
N PRO A 285 -15.77 -31.80 -0.50
CA PRO A 285 -15.88 -32.86 0.51
C PRO A 285 -16.88 -33.96 0.11
N ASP A 286 -17.89 -33.61 -0.68
CA ASP A 286 -18.90 -34.52 -1.21
C ASP A 286 -18.36 -35.43 -2.33
N LEU A 287 -17.47 -34.92 -3.19
CA LEU A 287 -16.79 -35.72 -4.22
C LEU A 287 -15.82 -36.72 -3.58
N LYS A 288 -15.08 -36.29 -2.55
CA LYS A 288 -14.18 -37.17 -1.80
C LYS A 288 -14.94 -38.34 -1.16
N ARG A 289 -16.10 -38.06 -0.56
CA ARG A 289 -16.97 -39.06 0.06
C ARG A 289 -17.42 -40.12 -0.95
N LEU A 290 -17.85 -39.66 -2.14
CA LEU A 290 -18.24 -40.53 -3.25
C LEU A 290 -17.09 -41.41 -3.75
N MET A 291 -15.90 -40.85 -3.92
CA MET A 291 -14.70 -41.61 -4.32
C MET A 291 -14.33 -42.71 -3.31
N GLU A 292 -14.46 -42.43 -2.01
CA GLU A 292 -14.21 -43.41 -0.94
C GLU A 292 -15.24 -44.55 -0.95
N SER A 293 -16.47 -44.29 -1.37
CA SER A 293 -17.55 -45.28 -1.39
C SER A 293 -17.67 -46.04 -2.71
N PHE A 294 -17.20 -45.44 -3.81
CA PHE A 294 -17.29 -45.97 -5.16
C PHE A 294 -15.92 -45.93 -5.87
N PRO A 295 -14.93 -46.69 -5.38
CA PRO A 295 -13.55 -46.66 -5.90
C PRO A 295 -13.39 -47.17 -7.33
N GLY A 296 -14.45 -47.78 -7.90
CA GLY A 296 -14.47 -48.27 -9.28
C GLY A 296 -14.90 -47.22 -10.31
N TYR A 297 -15.29 -46.04 -9.88
CA TYR A 297 -15.76 -44.97 -10.76
C TYR A 297 -14.70 -43.87 -10.89
N SER A 298 -14.58 -43.31 -12.10
CA SER A 298 -13.64 -42.22 -12.39
C SER A 298 -14.05 -40.95 -11.62
N THR A 299 -13.06 -40.14 -11.23
CA THR A 299 -13.28 -38.86 -10.52
C THR A 299 -14.18 -37.92 -11.30
N ASP A 300 -13.93 -37.78 -12.59
CA ASP A 300 -14.67 -36.87 -13.48
C ASP A 300 -16.13 -37.30 -13.62
N PHE A 301 -16.38 -38.62 -13.59
CA PHE A 301 -17.73 -39.18 -13.67
C PHE A 301 -18.53 -38.92 -12.38
N LEU A 302 -17.90 -39.05 -11.22
CA LEU A 302 -18.53 -38.75 -9.94
C LEU A 302 -18.82 -37.25 -9.78
N GLU A 303 -17.96 -36.39 -10.34
CA GLU A 303 -18.18 -34.94 -10.38
C GLU A 303 -19.36 -34.57 -11.29
N ASP A 304 -19.47 -35.18 -12.48
CA ASP A 304 -20.60 -34.97 -13.38
C ASP A 304 -21.94 -35.37 -12.74
N ILE A 305 -21.96 -36.47 -11.97
CA ILE A 305 -23.16 -36.91 -11.24
C ILE A 305 -23.51 -35.93 -10.12
N LEU A 306 -22.52 -35.45 -9.37
CA LEU A 306 -22.77 -34.41 -8.36
C LEU A 306 -23.35 -33.15 -9.00
N VAL A 307 -22.84 -32.72 -10.15
CA VAL A 307 -23.40 -31.56 -10.88
C VAL A 307 -24.84 -31.82 -11.30
N GLN A 308 -25.17 -33.03 -11.77
CA GLN A 308 -26.55 -33.41 -12.12
C GLN A 308 -27.50 -33.44 -10.90
N CYS A 309 -26.98 -33.76 -9.72
CA CYS A 309 -27.73 -33.79 -8.46
C CYS A 309 -27.70 -32.45 -7.70
N ASN A 310 -27.38 -31.33 -8.36
CA ASN A 310 -27.23 -30.01 -7.72
C ASN A 310 -26.24 -30.00 -6.53
N ARG A 311 -25.20 -30.82 -6.59
CA ARG A 311 -24.21 -31.08 -5.54
C ARG A 311 -24.80 -31.73 -4.28
N ASP A 312 -25.98 -32.35 -4.38
CA ASP A 312 -26.51 -33.21 -3.32
C ASP A 312 -25.85 -34.58 -3.40
N CYS A 313 -25.00 -34.86 -2.43
CA CYS A 313 -24.26 -36.10 -2.35
C CYS A 313 -25.20 -37.29 -2.08
N GLU A 314 -26.25 -37.16 -1.26
CA GLU A 314 -27.17 -38.27 -0.94
C GLU A 314 -27.98 -38.73 -2.17
N GLU A 315 -28.40 -37.78 -3.00
CA GLU A 315 -29.10 -38.08 -4.26
C GLU A 315 -28.15 -38.74 -5.29
N ALA A 316 -26.90 -38.26 -5.37
CA ALA A 316 -25.85 -38.90 -6.16
C ALA A 316 -25.56 -40.34 -5.71
N TYR A 317 -25.52 -40.59 -4.40
CA TYR A 317 -25.40 -41.94 -3.82
C TYR A 317 -26.54 -42.84 -4.25
N ALA A 318 -27.79 -42.36 -4.17
CA ALA A 318 -28.96 -43.13 -4.54
C ALA A 318 -28.95 -43.50 -6.04
N LEU A 319 -28.55 -42.57 -6.91
CA LEU A 319 -28.42 -42.82 -8.34
C LEU A 319 -27.32 -43.85 -8.65
N LEU A 320 -26.16 -43.72 -8.03
CA LEU A 320 -25.04 -44.66 -8.22
C LEU A 320 -25.35 -46.06 -7.68
N LEU A 321 -26.11 -46.16 -6.58
CA LEU A 321 -26.55 -47.44 -6.03
C LEU A 321 -27.57 -48.14 -6.94
N ASN A 322 -28.45 -47.37 -7.58
CA ASN A 322 -29.43 -47.90 -8.52
C ASN A 322 -28.80 -48.31 -9.86
N CYS A 323 -27.75 -47.62 -10.31
CA CYS A 323 -26.99 -48.01 -11.51
C CYS A 323 -26.07 -49.22 -11.29
N ALA A 324 -25.78 -49.61 -10.05
CA ALA A 324 -24.93 -50.76 -9.73
C ALA A 324 -25.72 -52.09 -9.59
N MET A 325 -27.05 -52.06 -9.74
CA MET A 325 -27.95 -53.20 -9.53
C MET A 325 -28.63 -53.73 -10.81
N ASP A 326 -28.27 -53.22 -11.99
CA ASP A 326 -28.64 -53.76 -13.32
C ASP A 326 -27.41 -54.32 -14.05
#